data_AF-A0A966FGK7-F1
#
_entry.id   AF-A0A966FGK7-F1
#
_cell.length_a   1.000
_cell.length_b   1.000
_cell.length_c   1.000
_cell.angle_alpha   90.00
_cell.angle_beta   90.00
_cell.angle_gamma   90.00
#
_symmetry.space_group_name_H-M   'P 1'
#
loop_
_entity.id
_entity.type
_entity.pdbx_description
1 polymer ?
#
loop_
_entity_poly.entity_id
_entity_poly.type
_entity_poly.pdbx_seq_one_letter_code
_entity_poly.pdbx_strand_id
1 'polypeptide(L)'
;LITSDIAMALRTPTKDAEEIKVENGYAKQLLADPEAQVEVPGLGDRGPRMLSRQALAGVIEPRVEEIFSLVHQVMRDSGYEEMLSSGIVLTGGSAIMPGMVELGEDIFLKPVRRGIPKYRGALSDMVAQPRAATVMGLMEEARMAHLRGYKVSQKNGSMKTAFGSLKDWIVGNF
;
A
#
# COMPACT_ATOMS: atom_id res chain seq x y z
N LEU A 1 10.67 -4.53 10.32
CA LEU A 1 11.72 -5.20 9.52
C LEU A 1 12.77 -4.18 9.11
N ILE A 2 12.52 -3.34 8.08
CA ILE A 2 13.48 -2.30 7.61
C ILE A 2 14.03 -1.43 8.76
N THR A 3 13.15 -0.88 9.59
CA THR A 3 13.54 -0.06 10.76
C THR A 3 14.47 -0.80 11.72
N SER A 4 14.28 -2.11 11.88
CA SER A 4 15.12 -2.92 12.77
C SER A 4 16.52 -3.09 12.20
N ASP A 5 16.66 -3.26 10.88
CA ASP A 5 17.97 -3.35 10.24
C ASP A 5 18.71 -2.03 10.34
N ILE A 6 18.00 -0.91 10.14
CA ILE A 6 18.56 0.44 10.32
C ILE A 6 19.02 0.64 11.77
N ALA A 7 18.17 0.32 12.75
CA ALA A 7 18.51 0.44 14.18
C ALA A 7 19.76 -0.37 14.53
N MET A 8 19.84 -1.61 14.03
CA MET A 8 20.98 -2.51 14.25
C MET A 8 22.25 -2.00 13.55
N ALA A 9 22.17 -1.64 12.27
CA ALA A 9 23.30 -1.20 11.47
C ALA A 9 23.86 0.14 11.95
N LEU A 10 22.97 1.08 12.29
CA LEU A 10 23.37 2.40 12.74
C LEU A 10 23.67 2.47 14.23
N ARG A 11 23.31 1.42 14.99
CA ARG A 11 23.37 1.37 16.45
C ARG A 11 22.68 2.59 17.04
N THR A 12 21.40 2.73 16.73
CA THR A 12 20.55 3.85 17.16
C THR A 12 19.21 3.30 17.66
N PRO A 13 18.48 3.98 18.56
CA PRO A 13 17.18 3.54 19.04
C PRO A 13 16.18 3.33 17.90
N THR A 14 15.24 2.40 18.07
CA THR A 14 14.23 2.09 17.04
C THR A 14 13.40 3.30 16.62
N LYS A 15 13.17 4.26 17.53
CA LYS A 15 12.45 5.49 17.25
C LYS A 15 13.24 6.36 16.25
N ASP A 16 14.51 6.63 16.55
CA ASP A 16 15.37 7.44 15.70
C ASP A 16 15.62 6.75 14.34
N ALA A 17 15.74 5.42 14.33
CA ALA A 17 15.82 4.63 13.11
C ALA A 17 14.56 4.77 12.23
N GLU A 18 13.37 4.85 12.85
CA GLU A 18 12.12 5.05 12.11
C GLU A 18 12.06 6.46 11.50
N GLU A 19 12.45 7.48 12.26
CA GLU A 19 12.52 8.86 11.79
C GLU A 19 13.51 8.98 10.62
N ILE A 20 14.73 8.46 10.77
CA ILE A 20 15.75 8.40 9.71
C ILE A 20 15.21 7.68 8.46
N LYS A 21 14.52 6.55 8.63
CA LYS A 21 13.93 5.78 7.52
C LYS A 21 12.88 6.60 6.77
N VAL A 22 11.98 7.27 7.49
CA VAL A 22 10.87 8.02 6.88
C VAL A 22 11.38 9.26 6.15
N GLU A 23 12.37 9.96 6.71
CA GLU A 23 12.88 11.22 6.16
C GLU A 23 13.91 11.02 5.05
N ASN A 24 14.77 10.01 5.17
CA ASN A 24 15.96 9.86 4.33
C ASN A 24 16.07 8.50 3.63
N GLY A 25 15.16 7.56 3.88
CA GLY A 25 15.23 6.21 3.33
C GLY A 25 15.03 6.15 1.82
N TYR A 26 15.83 5.33 1.15
CA TYR A 26 15.70 4.95 -0.26
C TYR A 26 15.75 3.42 -0.35
N ALA A 27 14.81 2.85 -1.10
CA ALA A 27 14.74 1.41 -1.30
C ALA A 27 15.71 0.90 -2.36
N LYS A 28 16.16 1.76 -3.29
CA LYS A 28 17.17 1.44 -4.31
C LYS A 28 18.36 2.38 -4.16
N GLN A 29 19.52 1.84 -3.80
CA GLN A 29 20.74 2.59 -3.48
C GLN A 29 21.24 3.43 -4.64
N LEU A 30 21.10 2.94 -5.87
CA LEU A 30 21.50 3.67 -7.08
C LEU A 30 20.72 4.97 -7.32
N LEU A 31 19.55 5.13 -6.69
CA LEU A 31 18.74 6.35 -6.80
C LEU A 31 19.01 7.34 -5.65
N ALA A 32 19.76 6.93 -4.64
CA ALA A 32 20.11 7.80 -3.53
C ALA A 32 21.28 8.71 -3.92
N ASP A 33 21.14 10.01 -3.66
CA ASP A 33 22.22 10.99 -3.86
C ASP A 33 23.43 10.64 -2.97
N PRO A 34 24.63 10.40 -3.55
CA PRO A 34 25.82 10.05 -2.80
C PRO A 34 26.38 11.22 -1.96
N GLU A 35 26.13 12.46 -2.36
CA GLU A 35 26.63 13.65 -1.66
C GLU A 35 25.73 14.02 -0.47
N ALA A 36 24.46 13.63 -0.53
CA ALA A 36 23.51 13.88 0.56
C ALA A 36 23.93 13.13 1.84
N GLN A 37 23.98 13.88 2.94
CA GLN A 37 24.31 13.34 4.26
C GLN A 37 23.07 13.26 5.15
N VAL A 38 23.07 12.28 6.04
CA VAL A 38 22.04 12.00 7.03
C VAL A 38 22.70 12.06 8.40
N GLU A 39 22.16 12.88 9.29
CA GLU A 39 22.60 12.91 10.69
C GLU A 39 22.00 11.73 11.44
N VAL A 40 22.85 10.98 12.14
CA VAL A 40 22.46 9.88 13.02
C VAL A 40 22.71 10.32 14.45
N PRO A 41 21.66 10.39 15.30
CA PRO A 41 21.83 10.70 16.71
C PRO A 41 22.80 9.74 17.39
N GLY A 42 23.67 10.28 18.22
CA GLY A 42 24.60 9.50 19.02
C GLY A 42 23.89 8.77 20.17
N LEU A 43 24.51 7.69 20.66
CA LEU A 43 24.05 6.93 21.83
C LEU A 43 24.96 7.19 23.02
N GLY A 44 24.36 7.55 24.17
CA GLY A 44 25.09 7.82 25.42
C GLY A 44 25.98 9.06 25.27
N ASP A 45 27.26 8.92 25.61
CA ASP A 45 28.24 10.02 25.54
C ASP A 45 28.80 10.25 24.12
N ARG A 46 28.31 9.53 23.11
CA ARG A 46 28.72 9.72 21.71
C ARG A 46 27.92 10.86 21.10
N GLY A 47 28.59 11.80 20.46
CA GLY A 47 27.95 12.84 19.65
C GLY A 47 27.26 12.30 18.39
N PRO A 48 26.43 13.11 17.73
CA PRO A 48 25.85 12.76 16.44
C PRO A 48 26.92 12.56 15.38
N ARG A 49 26.63 11.71 14.39
CA ARG A 49 27.54 11.40 13.28
C ARG A 49 26.83 11.53 11.95
N MET A 50 27.58 11.92 10.91
CA MET A 50 27.06 11.96 9.54
C MET A 50 27.25 10.61 8.85
N LEU A 51 26.26 10.21 8.07
CA LEU A 51 26.25 9.03 7.21
C LEU A 51 25.75 9.46 5.83
N SER A 52 26.37 9.00 4.74
CA SER A 52 25.81 9.28 3.41
C SER A 52 24.45 8.61 3.24
N ARG A 53 23.55 9.26 2.50
CA ARG A 53 22.23 8.71 2.18
C ARG A 53 22.35 7.41 1.38
N GLN A 54 23.35 7.31 0.52
CA GLN A 54 23.66 6.09 -0.21
C GLN A 54 24.09 4.94 0.72
N ALA A 55 24.81 5.21 1.82
CA ALA A 55 25.13 4.19 2.81
C ALA A 55 23.88 3.74 3.60
N LEU A 56 22.97 4.67 3.93
CA LEU A 56 21.67 4.31 4.50
C LEU A 56 20.87 3.40 3.55
N ALA A 57 20.80 3.77 2.27
CA ALA A 57 20.12 2.98 1.26
C ALA A 57 20.73 1.58 1.10
N GLY A 58 22.05 1.44 1.24
CA GLY A 58 22.73 0.14 1.26
C GLY A 58 22.38 -0.76 2.45
N VAL A 59 21.75 -0.22 3.50
CA VAL A 59 21.15 -1.02 4.58
C VAL A 59 19.69 -1.38 4.27
N ILE A 60 18.97 -0.50 3.58
CA ILE A 60 17.53 -0.65 3.30
C ILE A 60 17.29 -1.60 2.13
N GLU A 61 18.00 -1.43 1.02
CA GLU A 61 17.79 -2.15 -0.23
C GLU A 61 17.80 -3.67 -0.05
N PRO A 62 18.81 -4.29 0.63
CA PRO A 62 18.83 -5.74 0.81
C PRO A 62 17.60 -6.29 1.54
N ARG A 63 17.03 -5.52 2.48
CA ARG A 63 15.80 -5.94 3.18
C ARG A 63 14.58 -5.84 2.29
N VAL A 64 14.50 -4.80 1.45
CA VAL A 64 13.39 -4.67 0.51
C VAL A 64 13.49 -5.74 -0.58
N GLU A 65 14.69 -6.01 -1.07
CA GLU A 65 15.00 -7.10 -2.01
C GLU A 65 14.56 -8.46 -1.47
N GLU A 66 14.87 -8.76 -0.21
CA GLU A 66 14.45 -9.99 0.45
C GLU A 66 12.91 -10.07 0.51
N ILE A 67 12.22 -9.01 0.93
CA ILE A 67 10.76 -8.98 1.00
C ILE A 67 10.14 -9.20 -0.38
N PHE A 68 10.65 -8.52 -1.41
CA PHE A 68 10.15 -8.69 -2.78
C PHE A 68 10.46 -10.07 -3.35
N SER A 69 11.63 -10.65 -3.04
CA SER A 69 11.99 -12.01 -3.44
C SER A 69 11.06 -13.05 -2.80
N LEU A 70 10.71 -12.88 -1.52
CA LEU A 70 9.73 -13.73 -0.84
C LEU A 70 8.34 -13.62 -1.48
N VAL A 71 7.90 -12.40 -1.82
CA VAL A 71 6.64 -12.17 -2.54
C VAL A 71 6.67 -12.82 -3.92
N HIS A 72 7.79 -12.71 -4.65
CA HIS A 72 7.96 -13.31 -5.98
C HIS A 72 7.88 -14.83 -5.91
N GLN A 73 8.47 -15.44 -4.88
CA GLN A 73 8.36 -16.88 -4.64
C GLN A 73 6.92 -17.31 -4.37
N VAL A 74 6.18 -16.58 -3.52
CA VAL A 74 4.75 -16.86 -3.28
C VAL A 74 3.92 -16.74 -4.56
N MET A 75 4.22 -15.75 -5.41
CA MET A 75 3.55 -15.60 -6.70
C MET A 75 3.80 -16.79 -7.63
N ARG A 76 5.05 -17.30 -7.67
CA ARG A 76 5.41 -18.51 -8.40
C ARG A 76 4.68 -19.74 -7.90
N ASP A 77 4.72 -19.97 -6.59
CA ASP A 77 4.12 -21.14 -5.96
C ASP A 77 2.59 -21.16 -6.11
N SER A 78 1.98 -19.98 -6.24
CA SER A 78 0.54 -19.85 -6.49
C SER A 78 0.11 -20.22 -7.93
N GLY A 79 1.05 -20.32 -8.88
CA GLY A 79 0.76 -20.57 -10.30
C GLY A 79 0.19 -19.37 -11.09
N TYR A 80 0.06 -18.20 -10.47
CA TYR A 80 -0.51 -17.01 -11.10
C TYR A 80 0.52 -16.09 -11.77
N GLU A 81 1.82 -16.37 -11.70
CA GLU A 81 2.88 -15.47 -12.23
C GLU A 81 2.65 -15.07 -13.70
N GLU A 82 2.26 -16.02 -14.54
CA GLU A 82 2.00 -15.81 -15.97
C GLU A 82 0.65 -15.12 -16.25
N MET A 83 -0.29 -15.16 -15.29
CA MET A 83 -1.60 -14.51 -15.44
C MET A 83 -1.57 -13.02 -15.10
N LEU A 84 -0.47 -12.52 -14.52
CA LEU A 84 -0.31 -11.13 -14.07
C LEU A 84 0.10 -10.18 -15.21
N SER A 85 -0.71 -10.13 -16.27
CA SER A 85 -0.48 -9.28 -17.45
C SER A 85 -0.52 -7.78 -17.14
N SER A 86 -1.18 -7.37 -16.06
CA SER A 86 -1.35 -5.96 -15.67
C SER A 86 -0.29 -5.44 -14.70
N GLY A 87 0.73 -6.24 -14.40
CA GLY A 87 1.81 -5.89 -13.47
C GLY A 87 1.40 -5.90 -12.00
N ILE A 88 2.19 -5.25 -11.16
CA ILE A 88 2.10 -5.27 -9.69
C ILE A 88 1.74 -3.87 -9.16
N VAL A 89 0.92 -3.84 -8.11
CA VAL A 89 0.55 -2.60 -7.42
C VAL A 89 1.04 -2.63 -5.98
N LEU A 90 1.98 -1.75 -5.64
CA LEU A 90 2.47 -1.59 -4.28
C LEU A 90 1.57 -0.63 -3.50
N THR A 91 1.14 -1.04 -2.31
CA THR A 91 0.32 -0.22 -1.40
C THR A 91 0.88 -0.21 0.01
N GLY A 92 0.28 0.56 0.91
CA GLY A 92 0.70 0.66 2.31
C GLY A 92 1.76 1.74 2.55
N GLY A 93 2.15 1.92 3.82
CA GLY A 93 3.05 2.99 4.23
C GLY A 93 4.45 2.90 3.61
N SER A 94 5.02 1.68 3.57
CA SER A 94 6.37 1.47 3.03
C SER A 94 6.48 1.76 1.53
N ALA A 95 5.40 1.59 0.77
CA ALA A 95 5.38 1.90 -0.67
C ALA A 95 5.57 3.40 -0.99
N ILE A 96 5.56 4.27 0.03
CA ILE A 96 5.86 5.70 -0.12
C ILE A 96 7.36 5.94 -0.31
N MET A 97 8.22 5.07 0.25
CA MET A 97 9.67 5.21 0.18
C MET A 97 10.15 5.28 -1.29
N PRO A 98 11.00 6.25 -1.65
CA PRO A 98 11.59 6.33 -2.98
C PRO A 98 12.36 5.05 -3.36
N GLY A 99 12.36 4.66 -4.64
CA GLY A 99 13.04 3.47 -5.14
C GLY A 99 12.25 2.16 -5.00
N MET A 100 11.09 2.17 -4.31
CA MET A 100 10.28 0.95 -4.12
C MET A 100 9.71 0.40 -5.43
N VAL A 101 9.37 1.28 -6.37
CA VAL A 101 8.81 0.86 -7.67
C VAL A 101 9.92 0.29 -8.53
N GLU A 102 11.03 1.01 -8.63
CA GLU A 102 12.18 0.70 -9.47
C GLU A 102 12.85 -0.61 -9.03
N LEU A 103 13.02 -0.82 -7.73
CA LEU A 103 13.51 -2.09 -7.21
C LEU A 103 12.52 -3.23 -7.45
N GLY A 104 11.22 -2.95 -7.35
CA GLY A 104 10.18 -3.92 -7.68
C GLY A 104 10.24 -4.36 -9.14
N GLU A 105 10.45 -3.43 -10.07
CA GLU A 105 10.57 -3.76 -11.50
C GLU A 105 11.78 -4.64 -11.78
N ASP A 106 12.93 -4.38 -11.14
CA ASP A 106 14.14 -5.19 -11.26
C ASP A 106 13.90 -6.65 -10.80
N ILE A 107 13.18 -6.84 -9.69
CA ILE A 107 12.98 -8.15 -9.07
C ILE A 107 11.84 -8.93 -9.76
N PHE A 108 10.70 -8.28 -9.95
CA PHE A 108 9.51 -8.95 -10.47
C PHE A 108 9.53 -9.10 -12.00
N LEU A 109 10.41 -8.37 -12.70
CA LEU A 109 10.49 -8.32 -14.17
C LEU A 109 9.14 -8.03 -14.83
N LYS A 110 8.32 -7.21 -14.16
CA LYS A 110 6.96 -6.82 -14.56
C LYS A 110 6.76 -5.35 -14.21
N PRO A 111 5.86 -4.63 -14.90
CA PRO A 111 5.55 -3.25 -14.55
C PRO A 111 5.07 -3.14 -13.10
N VAL A 112 5.67 -2.23 -12.33
CA VAL A 112 5.27 -1.96 -10.95
C VAL A 112 4.74 -0.54 -10.86
N ARG A 113 3.69 -0.34 -10.07
CA ARG A 113 3.18 1.00 -9.79
C ARG A 113 2.77 1.16 -8.34
N ARG A 114 2.80 2.39 -7.87
CA ARG A 114 2.28 2.75 -6.56
C ARG A 114 0.77 2.93 -6.61
N GLY A 115 0.05 2.16 -5.79
CA GLY A 115 -1.40 2.25 -5.65
C GLY A 115 -1.79 3.42 -4.76
N ILE A 116 -2.53 4.38 -5.32
CA ILE A 116 -3.06 5.54 -4.61
C ILE A 116 -4.59 5.45 -4.62
N PRO A 117 -5.26 5.49 -3.45
CA PRO A 117 -6.72 5.49 -3.38
C PRO A 117 -7.31 6.68 -4.12
N LYS A 118 -8.36 6.44 -4.91
CA LYS A 118 -9.09 7.50 -5.61
C LYS A 118 -10.11 8.10 -4.66
N TYR A 119 -9.86 9.34 -4.23
CA TYR A 119 -10.79 10.13 -3.44
C TYR A 119 -10.79 11.57 -3.95
N ARG A 120 -11.97 12.19 -4.04
CA ARG A 120 -12.15 13.56 -4.60
C ARG A 120 -12.87 14.52 -3.65
N GLY A 121 -13.02 14.14 -2.38
CA GLY A 121 -13.65 14.99 -1.37
C GLY A 121 -12.64 15.91 -0.67
N ALA A 122 -13.12 16.64 0.35
CA ALA A 122 -12.33 17.64 1.08
C ALA A 122 -11.08 17.07 1.79
N LEU A 123 -11.07 15.78 2.11
CA LEU A 123 -9.95 15.10 2.78
C LEU A 123 -8.94 14.46 1.80
N SER A 124 -8.95 14.81 0.52
CA SER A 124 -8.09 14.20 -0.50
C SER A 124 -6.62 14.23 -0.14
N ASP A 125 -6.13 15.33 0.43
CA ASP A 125 -4.70 15.47 0.75
C ASP A 125 -4.22 14.48 1.81
N MET A 126 -5.13 14.06 2.70
CA MET A 126 -4.87 13.06 3.74
C MET A 126 -5.05 11.62 3.23
N VAL A 127 -6.00 11.42 2.32
CA VAL A 127 -6.50 10.09 1.94
C VAL A 127 -5.90 9.57 0.63
N ALA A 128 -5.47 10.46 -0.26
CA ALA A 128 -4.83 10.12 -1.54
C ALA A 128 -3.37 9.70 -1.34
N GLN A 129 -3.13 8.77 -0.42
CA GLN A 129 -1.81 8.24 -0.10
C GLN A 129 -1.86 6.70 0.01
N PRO A 130 -0.81 5.98 -0.39
CA PRO A 130 -0.76 4.51 -0.34
C PRO A 130 -1.02 3.94 1.07
N ARG A 131 -0.68 4.68 2.13
CA ARG A 131 -0.96 4.32 3.52
C ARG A 131 -2.44 4.20 3.85
N ALA A 132 -3.31 4.92 3.14
CA ALA A 132 -4.75 4.89 3.35
C ALA A 132 -5.46 3.80 2.52
N ALA A 133 -4.72 3.00 1.73
CA ALA A 133 -5.30 2.03 0.81
C ALA A 133 -6.22 1.01 1.47
N THR A 134 -5.84 0.46 2.61
CA THR A 134 -6.66 -0.53 3.33
C THR A 134 -7.98 0.07 3.80
N VAL A 135 -7.92 1.22 4.49
CA VAL A 135 -9.12 1.89 5.03
C VAL A 135 -10.06 2.30 3.88
N MET A 136 -9.51 2.86 2.80
CA MET A 136 -10.31 3.24 1.64
C MET A 136 -10.94 2.05 0.93
N GLY A 137 -10.22 0.93 0.82
CA GLY A 137 -10.77 -0.32 0.28
C GLY A 137 -11.95 -0.83 1.11
N LEU A 138 -11.84 -0.81 2.44
CA LEU A 138 -12.91 -1.22 3.35
C LEU A 138 -14.14 -0.31 3.24
N MET A 139 -13.93 1.01 3.19
CA MET A 139 -15.03 1.97 3.02
C MET A 139 -15.74 1.79 1.67
N GLU A 140 -14.99 1.55 0.60
CA GLU A 140 -15.56 1.31 -0.72
C GLU A 140 -16.36 -0.01 -0.76
N GLU A 141 -15.86 -1.07 -0.13
CA GLU A 141 -16.59 -2.33 -0.02
C GLU A 141 -17.88 -2.16 0.79
N ALA A 142 -17.83 -1.44 1.92
CA ALA A 142 -19.02 -1.12 2.71
C ALA A 142 -20.06 -0.33 1.88
N ARG A 143 -19.62 0.67 1.10
CA ARG A 143 -20.47 1.44 0.18
C ARG A 143 -21.12 0.53 -0.87
N MET A 144 -20.33 -0.37 -1.47
CA MET A 144 -20.82 -1.32 -2.48
C MET A 144 -21.79 -2.36 -1.89
N ALA A 145 -21.52 -2.86 -0.68
CA ALA A 145 -22.41 -3.76 0.03
C ALA A 145 -23.77 -3.10 0.34
N HIS A 146 -23.76 -1.85 0.80
CA HIS A 146 -24.99 -1.07 1.02
C HIS A 146 -25.79 -0.92 -0.27
N LEU A 147 -25.15 -0.55 -1.37
CA LEU A 147 -25.81 -0.44 -2.68
C LEU A 147 -26.40 -1.77 -3.17
N ARG A 148 -25.71 -2.91 -2.92
CA ARG A 148 -26.26 -4.24 -3.21
C ARG A 148 -27.52 -4.53 -2.39
N GLY A 149 -27.50 -4.24 -1.09
CA GLY A 149 -28.66 -4.39 -0.20
C GLY A 149 -29.86 -3.54 -0.62
N TYR A 150 -29.63 -2.28 -1.02
CA TYR A 150 -30.68 -1.40 -1.54
C TYR A 150 -31.31 -1.94 -2.83
N LYS A 151 -30.50 -2.46 -3.76
CA LYS A 151 -31.01 -3.08 -5.00
C LYS A 151 -31.90 -4.29 -4.74
N VAL A 152 -31.57 -5.11 -3.74
CA VAL A 152 -32.38 -6.29 -3.36
C VAL A 152 -33.70 -5.85 -2.71
N SER A 153 -33.67 -4.85 -1.82
CA SER A 153 -34.87 -4.30 -1.18
C SER A 153 -35.83 -3.65 -2.19
N GLN A 154 -35.32 -2.86 -3.14
CA GLN A 154 -36.15 -2.26 -4.21
C GLN A 154 -36.78 -3.32 -5.14
N LYS A 155 -36.04 -4.37 -5.53
CA LYS A 155 -36.60 -5.46 -6.34
C LYS A 155 -37.73 -6.20 -5.62
N ASN A 156 -37.56 -6.48 -4.32
CA ASN A 156 -38.59 -7.14 -3.52
C ASN A 156 -39.83 -6.25 -3.30
N GLY A 157 -39.64 -4.94 -3.12
CA GLY A 157 -40.74 -3.97 -3.05
C GLY A 157 -41.52 -3.92 -4.36
N SER A 158 -40.83 -3.80 -5.49
CA SER A 158 -41.46 -3.75 -6.83
C SER A 158 -42.23 -5.04 -7.17
N MET A 159 -41.70 -6.22 -6.85
CA MET A 159 -42.40 -7.49 -7.06
C MET A 159 -43.63 -7.65 -6.15
N LYS A 160 -43.55 -7.21 -4.89
CA LYS A 160 -44.70 -7.23 -3.97
C LYS A 160 -45.79 -6.27 -4.42
N THR A 161 -45.43 -5.08 -4.89
CA THR A 161 -46.39 -4.10 -5.44
C THR A 161 -47.04 -4.63 -6.71
N ALA A 162 -46.27 -5.26 -7.62
CA ALA A 162 -46.81 -5.85 -8.84
C ALA A 162 -47.74 -7.06 -8.59
N PHE A 163 -47.44 -7.87 -7.57
CA PHE A 163 -48.30 -9.00 -7.18
C PHE A 163 -49.57 -8.53 -6.46
N GLY A 164 -49.46 -7.47 -5.66
CA GLY A 164 -50.61 -6.81 -5.03
C GLY A 164 -51.57 -6.22 -6.06
N SER A 165 -51.07 -5.45 -7.03
CA SER A 165 -51.91 -4.88 -8.07
C SER A 165 -52.55 -5.92 -8.99
N LEU A 166 -51.88 -7.04 -9.25
CA LEU A 166 -52.45 -8.16 -10.01
C LEU A 166 -53.58 -8.87 -9.23
N LYS A 167 -53.39 -9.07 -7.92
CA LYS A 167 -54.42 -9.66 -7.05
C LYS A 167 -55.65 -8.77 -6.97
N ASP A 168 -55.46 -7.46 -6.82
CA ASP A 168 -56.54 -6.49 -6.73
C ASP A 168 -57.32 -6.39 -8.05
N TRP A 169 -56.64 -6.52 -9.20
CA TRP A 169 -57.30 -6.59 -10.51
C TRP A 169 -58.15 -7.85 -10.67
N ILE A 170 -57.65 -9.03 -10.27
CA ILE A 170 -58.40 -10.29 -10.37
C ILE A 170 -59.65 -10.27 -9.49
N VAL A 171 -59.55 -9.77 -8.26
CA VAL A 171 -60.69 -9.68 -7.32
C VAL A 171 -61.69 -8.60 -7.74
N GLY A 172 -61.28 -7.59 -8.50
CA GLY A 172 -62.16 -6.54 -9.00
C GLY A 172 -62.91 -6.90 -10.29
N ASN A 173 -62.42 -7.86 -11.07
CA ASN A 173 -62.94 -8.19 -12.40
C ASN A 173 -63.60 -9.56 -12.53
N PHE A 174 -63.46 -10.44 -11.52
CA PHE A 174 -64.10 -11.76 -11.42
C PHE A 174 -64.76 -11.92 -10.06
#